data_AF-A0A4Q0YPG0-F1
#
_entry.id   AF-A0A4Q0YPG0-F1
#
_cell.length_a   1.000
_cell.length_b   1.000
_cell.length_c   1.000
_cell.angle_alpha   90.00
_cell.angle_beta   90.00
_cell.angle_gamma   90.00
#
_symmetry.space_group_name_H-M   'P 1'
#
loop_
_entity.id
_entity.type
_entity.pdbx_description
1 polymer ?
#
loop_
_entity_poly.entity_id
_entity_poly.type
_entity_poly.pdbx_seq_one_letter_code
_entity_poly.pdbx_strand_id
1 'polypeptide(L)'
;MNYWVLGAGVISLLTAFVHIFAGQVDPVRPFLKSELADVPKATLLSCWHMVSVVLLCSSLLYLYAGWRPAPSFDILSMFMSFGYLAFTAVFVVVGWYFFGVKSLLKLPQWVLLLPVGVMGCLGTFLGS
;
A
#
# COMPACT_ATOMS: atom_id res chain seq x y z
N MET A 1 -10.05 -15.89 15.09
CA MET A 1 -9.39 -15.32 13.90
C MET A 1 -10.23 -14.15 13.42
N ASN A 2 -9.61 -13.04 13.04
CA ASN A 2 -10.30 -11.90 12.46
C ASN A 2 -10.11 -11.94 10.94
N TYR A 3 -11.13 -12.41 10.23
CA TYR A 3 -11.05 -12.66 8.78
C TYR A 3 -10.88 -11.37 7.96
N TRP A 4 -11.40 -10.25 8.44
CA TRP A 4 -11.23 -8.94 7.80
C TRP A 4 -9.77 -8.48 7.85
N VAL A 5 -9.16 -8.51 9.04
CA VAL A 5 -7.75 -8.17 9.25
C VAL A 5 -6.82 -9.16 8.53
N LEU A 6 -7.16 -10.46 8.55
CA LEU A 6 -6.39 -11.48 7.84
C LEU A 6 -6.45 -11.26 6.32
N GLY A 7 -7.63 -10.97 5.78
CA GLY A 7 -7.81 -10.64 4.36
C GLY A 7 -7.07 -9.37 3.95
N ALA A 8 -7.08 -8.33 4.80
CA ALA A 8 -6.26 -7.13 4.60
C ALA A 8 -4.77 -7.49 4.52
N GLY A 9 -4.29 -8.40 5.37
CA GLY A 9 -2.90 -8.90 5.35
C GLY A 9 -2.55 -9.64 4.06
N VAL A 10 -3.44 -10.51 3.57
CA VAL A 10 -3.22 -11.23 2.30
C VAL A 10 -3.15 -10.26 1.11
N ILE A 11 -4.12 -9.35 1.00
CA ILE A 11 -4.13 -8.37 -0.10
C ILE A 11 -2.92 -7.43 0.01
N SER A 12 -2.54 -7.02 1.23
CA SER A 12 -1.36 -6.21 1.48
C SER A 12 -0.08 -6.92 1.06
N LEU A 13 0.05 -8.22 1.32
CA LEU A 13 1.23 -9.00 0.92
C LEU A 13 1.33 -9.12 -0.60
N LEU A 14 0.20 -9.39 -1.26
CA LEU A 14 0.12 -9.37 -2.73
C LEU A 14 0.50 -7.98 -3.28
N THR A 15 0.01 -6.92 -2.65
CA THR A 15 0.36 -5.54 -3.01
C THR A 15 1.85 -5.27 -2.86
N ALA A 16 2.48 -5.74 -1.78
CA ALA A 16 3.92 -5.61 -1.57
C ALA A 16 4.72 -6.32 -2.68
N PHE A 17 4.33 -7.53 -3.09
CA PHE A 17 4.99 -8.24 -4.19
C PHE A 17 4.77 -7.56 -5.54
N VAL A 18 3.55 -7.12 -5.85
CA VAL A 18 3.28 -6.35 -7.07
C VAL A 18 4.12 -5.07 -7.09
N HIS A 19 4.19 -4.34 -5.97
CA HIS A 19 5.02 -3.16 -5.84
C HIS A 19 6.49 -3.50 -6.08
N ILE A 20 7.07 -4.47 -5.36
CA ILE A 20 8.49 -4.79 -5.46
C ILE A 20 8.89 -5.32 -6.83
N PHE A 21 8.07 -6.15 -7.48
CA PHE A 21 8.46 -6.85 -8.71
C PHE A 21 7.86 -6.20 -9.96
N ALA A 22 6.53 -6.10 -10.06
CA ALA A 22 5.88 -5.53 -11.24
C ALA A 22 6.14 -4.02 -11.33
N GLY A 23 6.12 -3.35 -10.18
CA GLY A 23 6.46 -1.94 -10.07
C GLY A 23 7.91 -1.61 -10.47
N GLN A 24 8.83 -2.58 -10.51
CA GLN A 24 10.16 -2.31 -11.04
C GLN A 24 10.16 -2.10 -12.56
N VAL A 25 9.23 -2.76 -13.27
CA VAL A 25 9.23 -2.80 -14.74
C VAL A 25 8.78 -1.49 -15.34
N ASP A 26 7.61 -1.00 -14.91
CA ASP A 26 6.93 0.11 -15.60
C ASP A 26 7.28 1.50 -15.02
N PRO A 27 7.27 1.74 -13.69
CA PRO A 27 7.67 3.04 -13.17
C PRO A 27 9.18 3.15 -12.88
N VAL A 28 9.81 2.19 -12.18
CA VAL A 28 11.18 2.41 -11.65
C VAL A 28 12.25 2.35 -12.75
N ARG A 29 12.26 1.31 -13.58
CA ARG A 29 13.29 1.18 -14.64
C ARG A 29 13.27 2.34 -15.63
N PRO A 30 12.11 2.80 -16.16
CA PRO A 30 12.07 3.97 -17.03
C PRO A 30 12.48 5.25 -16.29
N PHE A 31 12.06 5.41 -15.04
CA PHE A 31 12.47 6.54 -14.20
C PHE A 31 13.99 6.64 -14.03
N LEU A 32 14.66 5.52 -13.72
CA LEU A 32 16.12 5.50 -13.54
C LEU A 32 16.88 5.78 -14.85
N LYS A 33 16.27 5.47 -16.00
CA LYS A 33 16.81 5.75 -17.34
C LYS A 33 16.49 7.15 -17.86
N SER A 34 15.74 7.96 -17.11
CA SER A 34 15.42 9.34 -17.52
C SER A 34 16.63 10.28 -17.44
N GLU A 35 16.49 11.50 -17.96
CA GLU A 35 17.52 12.55 -17.92
C GLU A 35 17.63 13.28 -16.56
N LEU A 36 16.96 12.78 -15.51
CA LEU A 36 17.08 13.37 -14.17
C LEU A 36 18.50 13.27 -13.63
N ALA A 37 18.92 14.29 -12.88
CA ALA A 37 20.17 14.26 -12.13
C ALA A 37 20.19 13.11 -11.11
N ASP A 38 21.40 12.66 -10.75
CA ASP A 38 21.60 11.48 -9.91
C ASP A 38 21.00 11.62 -8.51
N VAL A 39 21.04 12.81 -7.92
CA VAL A 39 20.51 13.05 -6.56
C VAL A 39 18.98 12.84 -6.52
N PRO A 40 18.15 13.49 -7.37
CA PRO A 40 16.73 13.17 -7.48
C PRO A 40 16.43 11.69 -7.76
N LYS A 41 17.21 11.04 -8.63
CA LYS A 41 17.08 9.60 -8.91
C LYS A 41 17.26 8.74 -7.66
N ALA A 42 18.36 8.96 -6.94
CA ALA A 42 18.67 8.25 -5.71
C ALA A 42 17.60 8.47 -4.63
N THR A 43 17.12 9.70 -4.48
CA THR A 43 16.08 10.04 -3.50
C THR A 43 14.77 9.32 -3.80
N LEU A 44 14.28 9.36 -5.04
CA LEU A 44 13.02 8.70 -5.41
C LEU A 44 13.13 7.17 -5.38
N LEU A 45 14.28 6.60 -5.76
CA LEU A 45 14.54 5.17 -5.57
C LEU A 45 14.57 4.78 -4.08
N SER A 46 15.09 5.67 -3.22
CA SER A 46 15.05 5.44 -1.77
C SER A 46 13.61 5.45 -1.25
N CYS A 47 12.79 6.44 -1.66
CA CYS A 47 11.36 6.48 -1.34
C CYS A 47 10.63 5.21 -1.80
N TRP A 48 10.96 4.69 -2.98
CA TRP A 48 10.42 3.44 -3.49
C TRP A 48 10.69 2.25 -2.55
N HIS A 49 11.92 2.11 -2.08
CA HIS A 49 12.30 1.05 -1.15
C HIS A 49 11.72 1.25 0.25
N MET A 50 11.61 2.50 0.74
CA MET A 50 10.91 2.80 2.00
C MET A 50 9.45 2.33 1.95
N VAL A 51 8.73 2.61 0.86
CA VAL A 51 7.36 2.11 0.66
C VAL A 51 7.33 0.58 0.61
N SER A 52 8.30 -0.04 -0.08
CA SER A 52 8.40 -1.51 -0.15
C SER A 52 8.50 -2.14 1.24
N VAL A 53 9.35 -1.58 2.12
CA VAL A 53 9.53 -2.02 3.50
C VAL A 53 8.23 -1.85 4.29
N VAL A 54 7.59 -0.67 4.19
CA VAL A 54 6.32 -0.40 4.89
C VAL A 54 5.25 -1.41 4.49
N LEU A 55 5.05 -1.66 3.19
CA LEU A 55 4.04 -2.61 2.68
C LEU A 55 4.30 -4.05 3.14
N LEU A 56 5.56 -4.47 3.19
CA LEU A 56 5.91 -5.81 3.65
C LEU A 56 5.69 -5.94 5.16
N CYS A 57 6.19 -4.99 5.96
CA CYS A 57 6.03 -5.00 7.41
C CYS A 57 4.55 -4.94 7.82
N SER A 58 3.75 -4.06 7.22
CA SER A 58 2.31 -3.97 7.50
C SER A 58 1.58 -5.27 7.11
N SER A 59 1.96 -5.91 6.00
CA SER A 59 1.33 -7.18 5.59
C SER A 59 1.55 -8.29 6.62
N LEU A 60 2.77 -8.43 7.14
CA LEU A 60 3.11 -9.43 8.15
C LEU A 60 2.38 -9.15 9.47
N LEU A 61 2.28 -7.88 9.86
CA LEU A 61 1.54 -7.46 11.05
C LEU A 61 0.04 -7.73 10.92
N TYR A 62 -0.57 -7.42 9.78
CA TYR A 62 -1.97 -7.75 9.53
C TYR A 62 -2.23 -9.26 9.52
N LEU A 63 -1.37 -10.05 8.87
CA LEU A 63 -1.49 -11.51 8.88
C LEU A 63 -1.41 -12.06 10.30
N TYR A 64 -0.48 -11.57 11.10
CA TYR A 64 -0.33 -11.98 12.49
C TYR A 64 -1.54 -11.56 13.35
N ALA A 65 -1.97 -10.30 13.26
CA ALA A 65 -3.12 -9.78 14.01
C ALA A 65 -4.44 -10.47 13.59
N GLY A 66 -4.61 -10.79 12.31
CA GLY A 66 -5.76 -11.55 11.82
C GLY A 66 -5.78 -13.00 12.30
N TRP A 67 -4.61 -13.64 12.37
CA TRP A 67 -4.47 -15.01 12.86
C TRP A 67 -4.64 -15.12 14.38
N ARG A 68 -4.01 -14.20 15.14
CA ARG A 68 -4.06 -14.10 16.61
C ARG A 68 -4.65 -12.75 17.03
N PRO A 69 -5.97 -12.55 16.90
CA PRO A 69 -6.58 -11.29 17.29
C PRO A 69 -6.43 -11.06 18.79
N ALA A 70 -6.03 -9.85 19.16
CA ALA A 70 -5.92 -9.38 20.53
C ALA A 70 -6.20 -7.87 20.54
N PRO A 71 -6.85 -7.32 21.60
CA PRO A 71 -7.16 -5.90 21.68
C PRO A 71 -5.95 -4.97 21.52
N SER A 72 -4.75 -5.45 21.89
CA SER A 72 -3.49 -4.73 21.69
C SER A 72 -3.15 -4.45 20.22
N PHE A 73 -3.75 -5.17 19.27
CA PHE A 73 -3.52 -4.99 17.84
C PHE A 73 -4.56 -4.09 17.15
N ASP A 74 -5.64 -3.68 17.82
CA ASP A 74 -6.71 -2.93 17.19
C ASP A 74 -6.24 -1.53 16.78
N ILE A 75 -5.56 -0.81 17.69
CA ILE A 75 -5.03 0.52 17.39
C ILE A 75 -3.95 0.48 16.30
N LEU A 76 -3.13 -0.57 16.28
CA LEU A 76 -2.09 -0.77 15.27
C LEU A 76 -2.73 -1.06 13.90
N SER A 77 -3.72 -1.96 13.85
CA SER A 77 -4.47 -2.29 12.64
C SER A 77 -5.20 -1.06 12.10
N MET A 78 -5.78 -0.24 12.98
CA MET A 78 -6.43 1.01 12.61
C MET A 78 -5.43 2.02 12.03
N PHE A 79 -4.28 2.22 12.68
CA PHE A 79 -3.23 3.12 12.19
C PHE A 79 -2.75 2.70 10.78
N MET A 80 -2.46 1.41 10.60
CA MET A 80 -2.09 0.88 9.28
C MET A 80 -3.20 1.11 8.26
N SER A 81 -4.47 0.89 8.64
CA SER A 81 -5.62 1.04 7.74
C SER A 81 -5.73 2.47 7.22
N PHE A 82 -5.60 3.45 8.10
CA PHE A 82 -5.56 4.87 7.72
C PHE A 82 -4.36 5.18 6.81
N GLY A 83 -3.21 4.56 7.03
CA GLY A 83 -2.07 4.66 6.11
C GLY A 83 -2.40 4.19 4.69
N TYR A 84 -3.05 3.03 4.54
CA TYR A 84 -3.48 2.53 3.22
C TYR A 84 -4.54 3.42 2.56
N LEU A 85 -5.48 3.96 3.33
CA LEU A 85 -6.46 4.93 2.83
C LEU A 85 -5.78 6.24 2.39
N ALA A 86 -4.78 6.71 3.13
CA ALA A 86 -3.99 7.88 2.76
C ALA A 86 -3.17 7.62 1.49
N PHE A 87 -2.53 6.46 1.35
CA PHE A 87 -1.83 6.09 0.11
C PHE A 87 -2.78 6.02 -1.08
N THR A 88 -3.98 5.47 -0.88
CA THR A 88 -5.04 5.46 -1.89
C THR A 88 -5.36 6.89 -2.33
N ALA A 89 -5.60 7.79 -1.38
CA ALA A 89 -5.89 9.19 -1.68
C ALA A 89 -4.74 9.87 -2.44
N VAL A 90 -3.49 9.61 -2.08
CA VAL A 90 -2.31 10.13 -2.80
C VAL A 90 -2.33 9.68 -4.27
N PHE A 91 -2.53 8.39 -4.54
CA PHE A 91 -2.57 7.88 -5.92
C PHE A 91 -3.74 8.45 -6.73
N VAL A 92 -4.92 8.60 -6.11
CA VAL A 92 -6.09 9.20 -6.77
C VAL A 92 -5.84 10.68 -7.08
N VAL A 93 -5.35 11.46 -6.12
CA VAL A 93 -5.13 12.91 -6.29
C VAL A 93 -4.00 13.19 -7.29
N VAL A 94 -2.86 12.53 -7.13
CA VAL A 94 -1.72 12.69 -8.06
C VAL A 94 -2.11 12.20 -9.46
N GLY A 95 -2.78 11.05 -9.55
CA GLY A 95 -3.26 10.54 -10.82
C GLY A 95 -4.24 11.47 -11.49
N TRP A 96 -5.19 12.04 -10.74
CA TRP A 96 -6.13 13.04 -11.25
C TRP A 96 -5.41 14.27 -11.79
N TYR A 97 -4.43 14.77 -11.05
CA TYR A 97 -3.62 15.93 -11.47
C TYR A 97 -2.92 15.71 -12.82
N PHE A 98 -2.34 14.53 -13.06
CA PHE A 98 -1.61 14.25 -14.30
C PHE A 98 -2.49 13.70 -15.44
N PHE A 99 -3.58 12.99 -15.14
CA PHE A 99 -4.33 12.18 -16.12
C PHE A 99 -5.85 12.39 -16.08
N GLY A 100 -6.38 13.21 -15.19
CA GLY A 100 -7.82 13.40 -14.97
C GLY A 100 -8.53 12.07 -14.70
N VAL A 101 -9.71 11.85 -15.31
CA VAL A 101 -10.50 10.61 -15.17
C VAL A 101 -9.73 9.37 -15.65
N LYS A 102 -8.78 9.51 -16.58
CA LYS A 102 -7.97 8.38 -17.07
C LYS A 102 -7.00 7.86 -16.00
N SER A 103 -6.84 8.56 -14.87
CA SER A 103 -6.01 8.14 -13.75
C SER A 103 -6.41 6.78 -13.19
N LEU A 104 -7.72 6.48 -13.16
CA LEU A 104 -8.25 5.24 -12.62
C LEU A 104 -7.72 3.99 -13.35
N LEU A 105 -7.30 4.17 -14.62
CA LEU A 105 -6.72 3.13 -15.46
C LEU A 105 -5.19 3.24 -15.55
N LYS A 106 -4.64 4.46 -15.60
CA LYS A 106 -3.19 4.69 -15.77
C LYS A 106 -2.38 4.49 -14.50
N LEU A 107 -2.98 4.75 -13.34
CA LEU A 107 -2.39 4.54 -12.02
C LEU A 107 -3.32 3.64 -11.18
N PRO A 108 -3.42 2.33 -11.50
CA PRO A 108 -4.37 1.43 -10.87
C PRO A 108 -3.98 1.00 -9.43
N GLN A 109 -2.95 1.61 -8.81
CA GLN A 109 -2.47 1.22 -7.48
C GLN A 109 -3.56 1.35 -6.40
N TRP A 110 -4.47 2.31 -6.55
CA TRP A 110 -5.61 2.51 -5.64
C TRP A 110 -6.50 1.25 -5.52
N VAL A 111 -6.57 0.41 -6.56
CA VAL A 111 -7.41 -0.79 -6.60
C VAL A 111 -6.98 -1.82 -5.55
N LEU A 112 -5.69 -1.90 -5.23
CA LEU A 112 -5.18 -2.81 -4.20
C LEU A 112 -5.03 -2.13 -2.84
N LEU A 113 -4.70 -0.84 -2.82
CA LEU A 113 -4.50 -0.09 -1.56
C LEU A 113 -5.83 0.16 -0.83
N LEU A 114 -6.90 0.51 -1.56
CA LEU A 114 -8.19 0.82 -0.96
C LEU A 114 -8.80 -0.37 -0.22
N PRO A 115 -8.89 -1.59 -0.79
CA PRO A 115 -9.42 -2.75 -0.08
C PRO A 115 -8.65 -3.08 1.19
N VAL A 116 -7.33 -2.93 1.21
CA VAL A 116 -6.54 -3.19 2.43
C VAL A 116 -6.96 -2.24 3.56
N GLY A 117 -7.06 -0.94 3.27
CA GLY A 117 -7.48 0.06 4.25
C GLY A 117 -8.92 -0.17 4.74
N VAL A 118 -9.84 -0.45 3.82
CA VAL A 118 -11.25 -0.71 4.16
C VAL A 118 -11.40 -1.98 5.00
N MET A 119 -10.77 -3.09 4.60
CA MET A 119 -10.86 -4.35 5.33
C MET A 119 -10.21 -4.26 6.71
N GLY A 120 -9.08 -3.56 6.84
CA GLY A 120 -8.45 -3.32 8.13
C GLY A 120 -9.35 -2.52 9.08
N CYS A 121 -9.99 -1.44 8.62
CA CYS A 121 -10.97 -0.68 9.40
C CYS A 121 -12.20 -1.53 9.76
N LEU A 122 -12.77 -2.26 8.81
CA LEU A 122 -13.92 -3.14 9.10
C LEU A 122 -13.54 -4.20 10.15
N GLY A 123 -12.33 -4.74 10.07
CA GLY A 123 -11.83 -5.72 11.03
C GLY A 123 -11.69 -5.18 12.44
N THR A 124 -11.35 -3.90 12.62
CA THR A 124 -11.25 -3.29 13.95
C THR A 124 -12.62 -2.87 14.50
N PHE A 125 -13.54 -2.38 13.65
CA PHE A 125 -14.89 -1.97 14.07
C PHE A 125 -15.89 -3.12 14.26
N LEU A 126 -15.78 -4.19 13.47
CA LEU A 126 -16.71 -5.34 13.49
C LEU A 126 -16.12 -6.58 14.16
N GLY A 127 -14.80 -6.62 14.37
CA GLY A 127 -14.08 -7.76 14.94
C GLY A 127 -13.60 -7.56 16.38
N SER A 128 -14.03 -6.47 17.03
CA SER A 128 -13.88 -6.23 18.47
C SER A 128 -15.03 -6.85 19.27
#